data_AF-X0VM11-F1
#
_entry.id   AF-X0VM11-F1
#
_cell.length_a   1.000
_cell.length_b   1.000
_cell.length_c   1.000
_cell.angle_alpha   90.00
_cell.angle_beta   90.00
_cell.angle_gamma   90.00
#
_symmetry.space_group_name_H-M   'P 1'
#
loop_
_entity.id
_entity.type
_entity.pdbx_description
1 polymer ?
#
loop_
_entity_poly.entity_id
_entity_poly.type
_entity_poly.pdbx_seq_one_letter_code
_entity_poly.pdbx_strand_id
1 'polypeptide(L)'
;ARFWFYIPEYSAGLTIDQLMTPGLEVGKIYLKNPELKYSAEELINLISNRTIIVPKGTRVLGEGILSVPVMPLVHLPNPRVLTPDYLKAAVLKRIPREDLYFAQPEQRVEQVIVPAGSGVISHTTLFTQQNEIYILDPEHTDARVGSKHTNGIIYLELMGGEKDIIKEAVHIEVYKPAKAQYSAKKKFYIDLQSSLLETLYEERAVDENTIAAISEAEGQRFIKLNKRYDQLLHELQSDTSLILQDFPSQRLASYLIVAADLGLIKDLTFR
;
A
#
# COMPACT_ATOMS: atom_id res chain seq x y z
N ALA A 1 -19.45 21.10 4.08
CA ALA A 1 -18.48 20.99 2.97
C ALA A 1 -17.64 19.74 3.21
N ARG A 2 -17.50 18.87 2.21
CA ARG A 2 -16.74 17.61 2.28
C ARG A 2 -15.26 17.96 2.15
N PHE A 3 -14.50 17.84 3.22
CA PHE A 3 -13.09 18.24 3.24
C PHE A 3 -12.19 17.01 3.04
N TRP A 4 -11.43 17.04 1.95
CA TRP A 4 -10.32 16.15 1.65
C TRP A 4 -9.06 17.00 1.68
N PHE A 5 -8.09 16.71 2.55
CA PHE A 5 -6.68 16.96 2.25
C PHE A 5 -5.82 15.87 2.90
N TYR A 6 -5.12 15.17 2.02
CA TYR A 6 -4.42 13.90 2.13
C TYR A 6 -2.94 14.11 2.50
N ILE A 7 -2.26 13.11 3.14
CA ILE A 7 -1.09 12.34 2.62
C ILE A 7 -0.79 11.09 3.49
N PRO A 8 -1.24 9.90 3.05
CA PRO A 8 -0.41 8.71 3.15
C PRO A 8 -0.51 7.89 1.85
N GLU A 9 0.54 7.86 1.03
CA GLU A 9 0.62 7.00 -0.18
C GLU A 9 -0.58 7.11 -1.16
N TYR A 10 -0.48 7.98 -2.17
CA TYR A 10 -1.59 8.26 -3.08
C TYR A 10 -1.70 7.05 -3.99
N SER A 11 -2.91 6.50 -4.10
CA SER A 11 -3.69 6.85 -5.29
C SER A 11 -5.15 7.11 -4.93
N ALA A 12 -5.46 8.40 -4.77
CA ALA A 12 -6.77 8.98 -5.07
C ALA A 12 -6.60 10.50 -5.22
N GLY A 13 -6.53 11.00 -6.46
CA GLY A 13 -6.52 12.44 -6.76
C GLY A 13 -5.17 13.06 -7.08
N LEU A 14 -4.38 12.44 -7.94
CA LEU A 14 -3.40 13.20 -8.75
C LEU A 14 -4.10 14.37 -9.45
N THR A 15 -3.39 15.47 -9.69
CA THR A 15 -3.88 16.42 -10.69
C THR A 15 -3.65 15.81 -12.09
N ILE A 16 -4.66 15.90 -12.94
CA ILE A 16 -4.77 15.19 -14.23
C ILE A 16 -3.53 15.33 -15.12
N ASP A 17 -2.88 16.49 -15.11
CA ASP A 17 -1.74 16.76 -16.01
C ASP A 17 -0.46 16.01 -15.59
N GLN A 18 -0.34 15.66 -14.31
CA GLN A 18 0.87 15.05 -13.75
C GLN A 18 0.87 13.52 -13.84
N LEU A 19 -0.29 12.91 -14.11
CA LEU A 19 -0.43 11.50 -14.48
C LEU A 19 -0.01 11.21 -15.93
N MET A 20 0.04 12.23 -16.78
CA MET A 20 0.23 12.11 -18.23
C MET A 20 1.71 12.13 -18.67
N THR A 21 2.65 12.02 -17.72
CA THR A 21 4.10 11.99 -18.01
C THR A 21 4.57 10.54 -18.04
N PRO A 22 5.12 10.02 -19.15
CA PRO A 22 5.70 8.67 -19.19
C PRO A 22 6.84 8.52 -18.18
N GLY A 23 6.88 7.40 -17.44
CA GLY A 23 7.93 7.10 -16.44
C GLY A 23 7.61 7.45 -14.97
N LEU A 24 6.33 7.59 -14.61
CA LEU A 24 5.93 7.84 -13.21
C LEU A 24 6.04 6.55 -12.37
N GLU A 25 6.84 6.57 -11.30
CA GLU A 25 7.00 5.44 -10.38
C GLU A 25 5.83 5.39 -9.39
N VAL A 26 4.94 4.40 -9.52
CA VAL A 26 3.72 4.27 -8.70
C VAL A 26 3.84 3.06 -7.76
N GLY A 27 4.06 3.35 -6.46
CA GLY A 27 3.76 2.48 -5.32
C GLY A 27 4.53 1.15 -5.17
N LYS A 28 4.81 0.77 -3.91
CA LYS A 28 5.35 -0.56 -3.56
C LYS A 28 4.22 -1.59 -3.49
N ILE A 29 4.37 -2.73 -4.17
CA ILE A 29 3.51 -3.90 -3.97
C ILE A 29 3.96 -4.62 -2.70
N TYR A 30 3.11 -4.66 -1.68
CA TYR A 30 3.36 -5.47 -0.47
C TYR A 30 2.43 -6.68 -0.46
N LEU A 31 3.03 -7.86 -0.30
CA LEU A 31 2.34 -9.14 -0.20
C LEU A 31 2.29 -9.54 1.28
N LYS A 32 1.09 -9.74 1.81
CA LYS A 32 0.93 -10.35 3.14
C LYS A 32 1.45 -11.77 3.07
N ASN A 33 2.47 -12.12 3.85
CA ASN A 33 2.87 -13.51 4.05
C ASN A 33 2.24 -14.01 5.36
N PRO A 34 1.17 -14.84 5.33
CA PRO A 34 0.52 -15.36 6.53
C PRO A 34 1.47 -16.11 7.47
N GLU A 35 2.53 -16.73 6.95
CA GLU A 35 3.53 -17.45 7.74
C GLU A 35 4.36 -16.54 8.65
N LEU A 36 4.39 -15.24 8.35
CA LEU A 36 5.07 -14.23 9.16
C LEU A 36 4.19 -13.66 10.26
N LYS A 37 2.92 -14.10 10.41
CA LYS A 37 2.11 -13.69 11.56
C LYS A 37 2.73 -14.20 12.86
N TYR A 38 2.71 -13.35 13.88
CA TYR A 38 3.00 -13.81 15.23
C TYR A 38 1.82 -14.62 15.76
N SER A 39 2.10 -15.68 16.51
CA SER A 39 1.09 -16.27 17.39
C SER A 39 0.68 -15.28 18.49
N ALA A 40 -0.46 -15.52 19.13
CA ALA A 40 -0.91 -14.68 20.24
C ALA A 40 0.11 -14.65 21.40
N GLU A 41 0.72 -15.80 21.72
CA GLU A 41 1.74 -15.91 22.77
C GLU A 41 3.01 -15.12 22.41
N GLU A 42 3.47 -15.20 21.16
CA GLU A 42 4.61 -14.40 20.69
C GLU A 42 4.33 -12.90 20.82
N LEU A 43 3.13 -12.43 20.45
CA LEU A 43 2.75 -11.02 20.63
C LEU A 43 2.73 -10.60 22.10
N ILE A 44 2.17 -11.43 22.98
CA ILE A 44 2.16 -11.16 24.44
C ILE A 44 3.59 -11.03 24.95
N ASN A 45 4.49 -11.92 24.53
CA ASN A 45 5.90 -11.89 24.92
C ASN A 45 6.61 -10.63 24.40
N LEU A 46 6.37 -10.23 23.15
CA LEU A 46 6.92 -9.02 22.54
C LEU A 46 6.43 -7.72 23.21
N ILE A 47 5.18 -7.70 23.66
CA ILE A 47 4.63 -6.57 24.42
C ILE A 47 5.23 -6.55 25.83
N SER A 48 5.30 -7.71 26.49
CA SER A 48 5.78 -7.85 27.87
C SER A 48 7.26 -7.49 28.01
N ASN A 49 8.07 -7.88 27.03
CA ASN A 49 9.50 -7.54 27.00
C ASN A 49 9.80 -6.17 26.37
N ARG A 50 8.74 -5.40 26.01
CA ARG A 50 8.82 -4.06 25.39
C ARG A 50 9.54 -4.02 24.03
N THR A 51 9.57 -5.13 23.29
CA THR A 51 9.99 -5.12 21.88
C THR A 51 8.95 -4.41 21.02
N ILE A 52 7.67 -4.58 21.35
CA ILE A 52 6.56 -3.78 20.83
C ILE A 52 6.01 -2.93 21.97
N ILE A 53 5.97 -1.61 21.80
CA ILE A 53 5.37 -0.70 22.78
C ILE A 53 4.00 -0.31 22.26
N VAL A 54 2.98 -0.66 23.04
CA VAL A 54 1.58 -0.41 22.74
C VAL A 54 0.97 0.50 23.81
N PRO A 55 -0.11 1.24 23.52
CA PRO A 55 -0.76 2.07 24.52
C PRO A 55 -1.52 1.19 25.53
N LYS A 56 -1.70 1.72 26.75
CA LYS A 56 -2.43 1.03 27.81
C LYS A 56 -3.85 0.72 27.35
N GLY A 57 -4.30 -0.52 27.56
CA GLY A 57 -5.62 -1.00 27.12
C GLY A 57 -5.59 -1.83 25.84
N THR A 58 -4.43 -1.95 25.19
CA THR A 58 -4.25 -2.85 24.04
C THR A 58 -4.53 -4.30 24.40
N ARG A 59 -5.21 -5.02 23.51
CA ARG A 59 -5.54 -6.45 23.66
C ARG A 59 -5.01 -7.25 22.48
N VAL A 60 -4.54 -8.46 22.74
CA VAL A 60 -4.24 -9.45 21.70
C VAL A 60 -5.54 -10.20 21.41
N LEU A 61 -6.04 -10.14 20.17
CA LEU A 61 -7.31 -10.78 19.79
C LEU A 61 -7.13 -12.17 19.18
N GLY A 62 -5.94 -12.47 18.66
CA GLY A 62 -5.64 -13.73 17.97
C GLY A 62 -4.28 -13.70 17.30
N GLU A 63 -4.06 -14.60 16.34
CA GLU A 63 -2.81 -14.68 15.57
C GLU A 63 -2.53 -13.37 14.81
N GLY A 64 -1.49 -12.67 15.24
CA GLY A 64 -1.01 -11.45 14.62
C GLY A 64 -1.86 -10.22 14.90
N ILE A 65 -2.99 -10.32 15.61
CA ILE A 65 -3.97 -9.24 15.70
C ILE A 65 -3.94 -8.55 17.06
N LEU A 66 -3.72 -7.23 17.03
CA LEU A 66 -3.86 -6.34 18.18
C LEU A 66 -5.10 -5.45 18.01
N SER A 67 -5.86 -5.27 19.08
CA SER A 67 -6.84 -4.21 19.24
C SER A 67 -6.20 -3.10 20.08
N VAL A 68 -5.90 -1.98 19.45
CA VAL A 68 -5.16 -0.87 20.01
C VAL A 68 -6.11 0.29 20.26
N PRO A 69 -6.22 0.86 21.47
CA PRO A 69 -7.11 1.98 21.72
C PRO A 69 -6.71 3.20 20.86
N VAL A 70 -7.73 3.86 20.29
CA VAL A 70 -7.57 5.15 19.61
C VAL A 70 -7.47 6.24 20.66
N MET A 71 -6.55 7.19 20.48
CA MET A 71 -6.45 8.31 21.40
C MET A 71 -7.65 9.25 21.21
N PRO A 72 -8.20 9.83 22.30
CA PRO A 72 -9.37 10.70 22.24
C PRO A 72 -8.99 12.10 21.74
N LEU A 73 -8.41 12.16 20.55
CA LEU A 73 -7.80 13.33 19.93
C LEU A 73 -8.26 13.40 18.48
N VAL A 74 -8.59 14.60 18.02
CA VAL A 74 -8.92 14.89 16.62
C VAL A 74 -8.03 16.00 16.10
N HIS A 75 -7.52 15.84 14.89
CA HIS A 75 -6.77 16.88 14.19
C HIS A 75 -7.71 17.67 13.32
N LEU A 76 -7.95 18.94 13.69
CA LEU A 76 -8.88 19.80 12.97
C LEU A 76 -8.12 20.77 12.07
N PRO A 77 -8.41 20.79 10.76
CA PRO A 77 -7.90 21.80 9.86
C PRO A 77 -8.16 23.21 10.39
N ASN A 78 -7.11 24.02 10.50
CA ASN A 78 -7.22 25.44 10.77
C ASN A 78 -7.37 26.20 9.45
N PRO A 79 -8.57 26.66 9.07
CA PRO A 79 -8.81 27.31 7.77
C PRO A 79 -8.08 28.65 7.63
N ARG A 80 -7.59 29.23 8.74
CA ARG A 80 -6.77 30.44 8.71
C ARG A 80 -5.33 30.16 8.24
N VAL A 81 -4.89 28.90 8.34
CA VAL A 81 -3.54 28.45 7.96
C VAL A 81 -3.59 27.60 6.68
N LEU A 82 -4.52 26.64 6.61
CA LEU A 82 -4.77 25.78 5.44
C LEU A 82 -5.53 26.51 4.32
N THR A 83 -4.89 27.51 3.73
CA THR A 83 -5.40 28.17 2.53
C THR A 83 -5.05 27.35 1.27
N PRO A 84 -5.74 27.56 0.13
CA PRO A 84 -5.36 26.94 -1.14
C PRO A 84 -3.90 27.20 -1.54
N ASP A 85 -3.38 28.39 -1.25
CA ASP A 85 -1.98 28.74 -1.52
C ASP A 85 -1.01 27.99 -0.61
N TYR A 86 -1.36 27.80 0.67
CA TYR A 86 -0.56 27.01 1.61
C TYR A 86 -0.48 25.55 1.17
N LEU A 87 -1.61 24.97 0.77
CA LEU A 87 -1.67 23.60 0.22
C LEU A 87 -0.86 23.48 -1.08
N LYS A 88 -0.98 24.46 -1.99
CA LYS A 88 -0.17 24.51 -3.21
C LYS A 88 1.32 24.58 -2.89
N ALA A 89 1.71 25.36 -1.88
CA ALA A 89 3.10 25.44 -1.43
C ALA A 89 3.60 24.10 -0.87
N ALA A 90 2.79 23.38 -0.07
CA ALA A 90 3.13 22.07 0.45
C ALA A 90 3.29 21.01 -0.65
N VAL A 91 2.37 20.99 -1.63
CA VAL A 91 2.42 20.08 -2.78
C VAL A 91 3.66 20.35 -3.64
N LEU A 92 3.97 21.62 -3.88
CA LEU A 92 5.18 22.04 -4.62
C LEU A 92 6.47 21.94 -3.78
N LYS A 93 6.41 21.39 -2.56
CA LYS A 93 7.54 21.26 -1.62
C LYS A 93 8.25 22.59 -1.32
N ARG A 94 7.54 23.71 -1.43
CA ARG A 94 8.04 25.05 -1.07
C ARG A 94 8.02 25.29 0.44
N ILE A 95 7.20 24.53 1.15
CA ILE A 95 7.23 24.41 2.60
C ILE A 95 7.41 22.93 2.98
N PRO A 96 8.06 22.63 4.12
CA PRO A 96 8.15 21.27 4.65
C PRO A 96 6.75 20.65 4.80
N ARG A 97 6.61 19.36 4.48
CA ARG A 97 5.32 18.66 4.64
C ARG A 97 4.97 18.52 6.11
N GLU A 98 5.99 18.45 6.95
CA GLU A 98 5.87 18.43 8.39
C GLU A 98 5.03 19.61 8.84
N ASP A 99 5.20 20.82 8.29
CA ASP A 99 4.44 22.00 8.72
C ASP A 99 2.90 21.86 8.60
N LEU A 100 2.39 20.87 7.86
CA LEU A 100 0.96 20.53 7.85
C LEU A 100 0.43 20.16 9.24
N TYR A 101 1.27 19.73 10.19
CA TYR A 101 0.83 19.48 11.58
C TYR A 101 0.40 20.77 12.29
N PHE A 102 1.05 21.92 12.02
CA PHE A 102 0.63 23.22 12.59
C PHE A 102 -0.71 23.67 12.04
N ALA A 103 -0.99 23.24 10.81
CA ALA A 103 -2.20 23.53 10.10
C ALA A 103 -3.37 22.67 10.60
N GLN A 104 -3.11 21.62 11.39
CA GLN A 104 -4.10 20.68 11.92
C GLN A 104 -3.88 20.44 13.43
N PRO A 105 -4.09 21.48 14.26
CA PRO A 105 -3.88 21.36 15.70
C PRO A 105 -4.70 20.23 16.30
N GLU A 106 -4.07 19.51 17.22
CA GLU A 106 -4.70 18.48 18.02
C GLU A 106 -5.72 19.09 18.98
N GLN A 107 -6.92 18.51 19.02
CA GLN A 107 -7.94 18.83 20.00
C GLN A 107 -8.37 17.56 20.74
N ARG A 108 -8.35 17.61 22.06
CA ARG A 108 -8.90 16.56 22.91
C ARG A 108 -10.42 16.55 22.83
N VAL A 109 -10.98 15.36 22.67
CA VAL A 109 -12.43 15.11 22.61
C VAL A 109 -12.80 14.07 23.67
N GLU A 110 -14.10 13.95 23.98
CA GLU A 110 -14.58 12.88 24.87
C GLU A 110 -14.56 11.52 24.15
N GLN A 111 -14.90 11.53 22.85
CA GLN A 111 -14.96 10.35 22.02
C GLN A 111 -14.60 10.72 20.58
N VAL A 112 -13.90 9.81 19.89
CA VAL A 112 -13.65 9.95 18.45
C VAL A 112 -14.88 9.44 17.71
N ILE A 113 -15.59 10.35 17.05
CA ILE A 113 -16.72 10.04 16.19
C ILE A 113 -16.29 10.28 14.76
N VAL A 114 -16.37 9.25 13.93
CA VAL A 114 -16.18 9.33 12.48
C VAL A 114 -17.53 9.68 11.86
N PRO A 115 -17.73 10.90 11.36
CA PRO A 115 -19.03 11.36 10.87
C PRO A 115 -19.43 10.69 9.54
N ALA A 116 -20.72 10.41 9.37
CA ALA A 116 -21.29 9.87 8.14
C ALA A 116 -20.95 10.75 6.92
N GLY A 117 -20.47 10.13 5.83
CA GLY A 117 -20.14 10.81 4.58
C GLY A 117 -18.99 11.82 4.67
N SER A 118 -18.19 11.77 5.74
CA SER A 118 -17.02 12.61 5.96
C SER A 118 -15.94 11.79 6.67
N GLY A 119 -14.91 12.44 7.22
CA GLY A 119 -13.78 11.76 7.83
C GLY A 119 -13.16 12.57 8.95
N VAL A 120 -12.36 11.89 9.76
CA VAL A 120 -11.65 12.47 10.89
C VAL A 120 -10.23 11.91 10.92
N ILE A 121 -9.29 12.76 11.28
CA ILE A 121 -7.92 12.35 11.55
C ILE A 121 -7.75 12.28 13.06
N SER A 122 -7.32 11.11 13.53
CA SER A 122 -6.94 10.85 14.91
C SER A 122 -5.57 10.16 14.92
N HIS A 123 -5.14 9.60 16.04
CA HIS A 123 -3.93 8.79 16.07
C HIS A 123 -3.90 7.81 17.25
N THR A 124 -2.95 6.89 17.20
CA THR A 124 -2.55 6.06 18.33
C THR A 124 -1.03 5.96 18.39
N THR A 125 -0.48 5.61 19.55
CA THR A 125 0.97 5.45 19.70
C THR A 125 1.34 3.98 19.62
N LEU A 126 2.17 3.60 18.65
CA LEU A 126 2.67 2.25 18.49
C LEU A 126 4.15 2.29 18.10
N PHE A 127 4.97 1.55 18.85
CA PHE A 127 6.37 1.32 18.49
C PHE A 127 6.58 -0.14 18.16
N THR A 128 6.94 -0.39 16.91
CA THR A 128 7.21 -1.72 16.39
C THR A 128 8.60 -1.72 15.79
N GLN A 129 9.58 -2.26 16.51
CA GLN A 129 10.93 -2.38 15.97
C GLN A 129 10.94 -3.43 14.86
N GLN A 130 11.10 -2.98 13.61
CA GLN A 130 11.27 -3.82 12.41
C GLN A 130 10.05 -4.65 11.98
N ASN A 131 8.94 -4.63 12.72
CA ASN A 131 7.71 -5.31 12.31
C ASN A 131 6.97 -4.54 11.22
N GLU A 132 6.26 -5.28 10.38
CA GLU A 132 5.31 -4.72 9.42
C GLU A 132 3.92 -4.74 10.05
N ILE A 133 3.16 -3.65 9.88
CA ILE A 133 1.79 -3.57 10.38
C ILE A 133 0.79 -3.22 9.28
N TYR A 134 -0.40 -3.78 9.41
CA TYR A 134 -1.53 -3.53 8.53
C TYR A 134 -2.74 -3.15 9.38
N ILE A 135 -3.36 -2.01 9.10
CA ILE A 135 -4.64 -1.65 9.72
C ILE A 135 -5.73 -2.48 9.04
N LEU A 136 -6.59 -3.11 9.85
CA LEU A 136 -7.65 -4.00 9.39
C LEU A 136 -9.00 -3.30 9.25
N ASP A 137 -9.15 -2.13 9.85
CA ASP A 137 -10.44 -1.48 9.96
C ASP A 137 -10.86 -0.85 8.63
N PRO A 138 -12.05 -1.18 8.11
CA PRO A 138 -12.50 -0.76 6.78
C PRO A 138 -12.78 0.74 6.67
N GLU A 139 -13.04 1.41 7.78
CA GLU A 139 -13.15 2.87 7.84
C GLU A 139 -11.81 3.56 7.72
N HIS A 140 -10.69 2.86 7.83
CA HIS A 140 -9.38 3.46 7.63
C HIS A 140 -9.03 3.50 6.14
N THR A 141 -8.52 4.62 5.63
CA THR A 141 -7.94 4.64 4.27
C THR A 141 -6.82 3.60 4.18
N ASP A 142 -6.66 2.86 3.08
CA ASP A 142 -5.63 1.81 2.99
C ASP A 142 -4.24 2.40 3.27
N ALA A 143 -3.79 2.27 4.53
CA ALA A 143 -2.55 2.84 5.02
C ALA A 143 -1.72 1.69 5.57
N ARG A 144 -0.61 1.43 4.88
CA ARG A 144 0.45 0.54 5.38
C ARG A 144 1.41 1.40 6.17
N VAL A 145 1.71 0.98 7.38
CA VAL A 145 2.65 1.70 8.23
C VAL A 145 3.82 0.76 8.50
N GLY A 146 4.85 0.73 7.65
CA GLY A 146 5.93 -0.24 7.89
C GLY A 146 7.10 -0.22 6.92
N SER A 147 8.25 0.26 7.39
CA SER A 147 9.46 -0.57 7.48
C SER A 147 10.58 0.27 8.10
N LYS A 148 11.25 -0.25 9.14
CA LYS A 148 12.43 0.35 9.84
C LYS A 148 12.24 1.72 10.50
N HIS A 149 11.23 2.49 10.09
CA HIS A 149 10.99 3.90 10.41
C HIS A 149 9.62 4.12 11.07
N THR A 150 8.84 3.05 11.27
CA THR A 150 7.54 3.10 11.96
C THR A 150 7.74 2.92 13.45
N ASN A 151 8.23 3.98 14.08
CA ASN A 151 8.36 4.11 15.53
C ASN A 151 7.64 5.40 15.94
N GLY A 152 6.54 5.31 16.69
CA GLY A 152 5.93 6.50 17.29
C GLY A 152 4.42 6.60 17.13
N ILE A 153 3.96 7.76 16.68
CA ILE A 153 2.54 8.07 16.52
C ILE A 153 2.10 7.60 15.14
N ILE A 154 1.07 6.75 15.10
CA ILE A 154 0.36 6.35 13.89
C ILE A 154 -0.85 7.25 13.75
N TYR A 155 -0.86 8.08 12.70
CA TYR A 155 -2.05 8.84 12.34
C TYR A 155 -3.08 7.92 11.71
N LEU A 156 -4.31 8.06 12.18
CA LEU A 156 -5.47 7.30 11.76
C LEU A 156 -6.38 8.17 10.91
N GLU A 157 -6.51 7.84 9.63
CA GLU A 157 -7.39 8.52 8.69
C GLU A 157 -8.69 7.73 8.53
N LEU A 158 -9.71 8.15 9.26
CA LEU A 158 -10.97 7.43 9.36
C LEU A 158 -12.03 8.10 8.49
N MET A 159 -12.65 7.32 7.61
CA MET A 159 -13.69 7.72 6.68
C MET A 159 -15.01 7.06 7.08
N GLY A 160 -16.02 7.88 7.35
CA GLY A 160 -17.34 7.45 7.74
C GLY A 160 -18.16 6.99 6.54
N GLY A 161 -18.89 5.90 6.73
CA GLY A 161 -19.85 5.38 5.76
C GLY A 161 -21.20 6.10 5.83
N GLU A 162 -22.28 5.34 5.81
CA GLU A 162 -23.65 5.88 5.83
C GLU A 162 -24.09 6.43 7.20
N LYS A 163 -23.38 6.06 8.28
CA LYS A 163 -23.71 6.41 9.66
C LYS A 163 -22.46 6.86 10.41
N ASP A 164 -22.68 7.62 11.47
CA ASP A 164 -21.63 7.98 12.41
C ASP A 164 -21.08 6.71 13.09
N ILE A 165 -19.76 6.63 13.21
CA ILE A 165 -19.07 5.50 13.83
C ILE A 165 -18.31 6.03 15.04
N ILE A 166 -18.60 5.44 16.19
CA ILE A 166 -17.79 5.64 17.39
C ILE A 166 -16.52 4.79 17.24
N LYS A 167 -15.35 5.43 17.30
CA LYS A 167 -14.06 4.75 17.17
C LYS A 167 -13.32 4.68 18.51
N GLU A 168 -13.35 3.50 19.13
CA GLU A 168 -12.68 3.27 20.42
C GLU A 168 -11.30 2.60 20.27
N ALA A 169 -11.17 1.73 19.28
CA ALA A 169 -9.95 0.96 19.02
C ALA A 169 -9.73 0.78 17.52
N VAL A 170 -8.46 0.63 17.14
CA VAL A 170 -8.01 0.23 15.83
C VAL A 170 -7.51 -1.21 15.86
N HIS A 171 -7.89 -2.02 14.87
CA HIS A 171 -7.38 -3.38 14.71
C HIS A 171 -6.19 -3.38 13.76
N ILE A 172 -5.09 -3.98 14.20
CA ILE A 172 -3.87 -4.08 13.39
C ILE A 172 -3.37 -5.52 13.35
N GLU A 173 -2.92 -5.95 12.17
CA GLU A 173 -2.08 -7.13 12.03
C GLU A 173 -0.61 -6.75 12.18
N VAL A 174 0.15 -7.54 12.93
CA VAL A 174 1.59 -7.39 13.14
C VAL A 174 2.31 -8.61 12.58
N TYR A 175 3.27 -8.36 11.71
CA TYR A 175 4.06 -9.38 11.03
C TYR A 175 5.53 -9.34 11.49
N LYS A 176 6.13 -10.53 11.55
CA LYS A 176 7.58 -10.73 11.67
C LYS A 176 8.28 -9.99 10.53
N PRO A 177 9.47 -9.40 10.76
CA PRO A 177 10.25 -8.81 9.68
C PRO A 177 10.49 -9.87 8.60
N ALA A 178 10.19 -9.53 7.34
CA ALA A 178 10.55 -10.39 6.23
C ALA A 178 12.07 -10.63 6.26
N LYS A 179 12.50 -11.90 6.24
CA LYS A 179 13.91 -12.22 6.07
C LYS A 179 14.32 -11.68 4.71
N ALA A 180 15.27 -10.75 4.68
CA ALA A 180 15.85 -10.29 3.43
C ALA A 180 16.39 -11.53 2.68
N GLN A 181 15.76 -11.87 1.56
CA GLN A 181 16.30 -12.87 0.65
C GLN A 181 17.51 -12.24 -0.03
N TYR A 182 18.69 -12.43 0.56
CA TYR A 182 19.95 -11.96 -0.03
C TYR A 182 20.37 -12.77 -1.27
N SER A 183 19.72 -13.91 -1.53
CA SER A 183 20.17 -14.88 -2.54
C SER A 183 19.45 -14.84 -3.89
N ALA A 184 18.45 -13.99 -4.10
CA ALA A 184 17.96 -13.71 -5.46
C ALA A 184 17.25 -12.35 -5.48
N LYS A 185 17.98 -11.28 -5.79
CA LYS A 185 17.35 -10.11 -6.39
C LYS A 185 16.82 -10.57 -7.75
N LYS A 186 15.57 -11.04 -7.82
CA LYS A 186 14.89 -11.21 -9.11
C LYS A 186 14.84 -9.82 -9.71
N LYS A 187 15.44 -9.69 -10.90
CA LYS A 187 15.52 -8.42 -11.57
C LYS A 187 14.14 -8.10 -12.12
N PHE A 188 13.62 -6.94 -11.74
CA PHE A 188 12.43 -6.36 -12.33
C PHE A 188 12.93 -5.25 -13.26
N TYR A 189 12.63 -5.37 -14.55
CA TYR A 189 13.17 -4.47 -15.56
C TYR A 189 12.02 -3.71 -16.22
N ILE A 190 12.02 -2.39 -16.07
CA ILE A 190 11.24 -1.53 -16.96
C ILE A 190 12.19 -1.16 -18.09
N ASP A 191 12.04 -1.83 -19.23
CA ASP A 191 12.86 -1.55 -20.41
C ASP A 191 12.20 -0.45 -21.23
N LEU A 192 12.61 0.80 -21.00
CA LEU A 192 12.08 1.97 -21.70
C LEU A 192 12.68 2.15 -23.10
N GLN A 193 13.60 1.28 -23.55
CA GLN A 193 14.35 1.45 -24.81
C GLN A 193 14.29 0.22 -25.73
N SER A 194 13.48 -0.79 -25.40
CA SER A 194 13.32 -1.97 -26.25
C SER A 194 12.59 -1.61 -27.54
N SER A 195 13.27 -1.79 -28.68
CA SER A 195 12.66 -1.67 -30.01
C SER A 195 11.53 -2.68 -30.21
N LEU A 196 11.62 -3.87 -29.59
CA LEU A 196 10.57 -4.88 -29.64
C LEU A 196 9.30 -4.41 -28.93
N LEU A 197 9.45 -3.79 -27.75
CA LEU A 197 8.31 -3.19 -27.05
C LEU A 197 7.67 -2.12 -27.90
N GLU A 198 8.47 -1.21 -28.45
CA GLU A 198 7.97 -0.12 -29.30
C GLU A 198 7.08 -0.66 -30.43
N THR A 199 7.55 -1.67 -31.17
CA THR A 199 6.77 -2.36 -32.22
C THR A 199 5.49 -2.99 -31.68
N LEU A 200 5.56 -3.77 -30.59
CA LEU A 200 4.39 -4.46 -30.02
C LEU A 200 3.27 -3.50 -29.61
N TYR A 201 3.63 -2.29 -29.16
CA TYR A 201 2.67 -1.27 -28.76
C TYR A 201 2.13 -0.46 -29.93
N GLU A 202 2.98 -0.11 -30.90
CA GLU A 202 2.54 0.54 -32.14
C GLU A 202 1.50 -0.33 -32.86
N GLU A 203 1.72 -1.65 -32.88
CA GLU A 203 0.81 -2.63 -33.47
C GLU A 203 -0.41 -2.96 -32.56
N ARG A 204 -0.46 -2.45 -31.33
CA ARG A 204 -1.45 -2.79 -30.30
C ARG A 204 -1.60 -4.30 -30.08
N ALA A 205 -0.48 -5.02 -30.14
CA ALA A 205 -0.44 -6.46 -30.01
C ALA A 205 -0.53 -6.94 -28.55
N VAL A 206 -0.32 -6.04 -27.59
CA VAL A 206 -0.42 -6.26 -26.14
C VAL A 206 -1.45 -5.28 -25.56
N ASP A 207 -2.32 -5.75 -24.67
CA ASP A 207 -3.34 -4.95 -23.99
C ASP A 207 -3.60 -5.42 -22.55
N GLU A 208 -4.53 -4.77 -21.84
CA GLU A 208 -4.91 -5.14 -20.46
C GLU A 208 -5.36 -6.61 -20.29
N ASN A 209 -5.72 -7.29 -21.39
CA ASN A 209 -6.18 -8.66 -21.41
C ASN A 209 -5.23 -9.61 -22.17
N THR A 210 -4.13 -9.09 -22.73
CA THR A 210 -3.23 -9.82 -23.63
C THR A 210 -1.78 -9.57 -23.24
N ILE A 211 -1.04 -10.62 -22.92
CA ILE A 211 0.39 -10.57 -22.55
C ILE A 211 1.22 -11.16 -23.68
N ALA A 212 2.35 -10.54 -24.05
CA ALA A 212 3.30 -11.21 -24.92
C ALA A 212 4.27 -12.06 -24.07
N ALA A 213 4.40 -13.33 -24.45
CA ALA A 213 5.29 -14.30 -23.85
C ALA A 213 6.38 -14.65 -24.87
N ILE A 214 7.63 -14.49 -24.45
CA ILE A 214 8.81 -14.75 -25.27
C ILE A 214 9.62 -15.84 -24.58
N SER A 215 9.77 -16.98 -25.24
CA SER A 215 10.68 -18.03 -24.79
C SER A 215 11.68 -18.36 -25.89
N GLU A 216 12.85 -18.88 -25.51
CA GLU A 216 13.84 -19.35 -26.49
C GLU A 216 13.31 -20.54 -27.31
N ALA A 217 12.43 -21.35 -26.71
CA ALA A 217 11.90 -22.57 -27.33
C ALA A 217 10.76 -22.31 -28.34
N GLU A 218 9.86 -21.37 -28.05
CA GLU A 218 8.65 -21.12 -28.86
C GLU A 218 8.67 -19.76 -29.58
N GLY A 219 9.69 -18.94 -29.33
CA GLY A 219 9.74 -17.57 -29.79
C GLY A 219 8.68 -16.71 -29.10
N GLN A 220 8.12 -15.76 -29.85
CA GLN A 220 7.10 -14.83 -29.36
C GLN A 220 5.69 -15.37 -29.61
N ARG A 221 4.86 -15.36 -28.57
CA ARG A 221 3.41 -15.61 -28.68
C ARG A 221 2.60 -14.69 -27.76
N PHE A 222 1.31 -14.60 -28.03
CA PHE A 222 0.38 -13.78 -27.26
C PHE A 222 -0.57 -14.65 -26.44
N ILE A 223 -0.65 -14.36 -25.14
CA ILE A 223 -1.54 -15.03 -24.19
C ILE A 223 -2.71 -14.09 -23.90
N LYS A 224 -3.90 -14.45 -24.38
CA LYS A 224 -5.14 -13.73 -24.06
C LYS A 224 -5.75 -14.29 -22.79
N LEU A 225 -5.69 -13.51 -21.72
CA LEU A 225 -6.18 -13.90 -20.41
C LEU A 225 -7.69 -13.69 -20.27
N ASN A 226 -8.28 -12.67 -20.91
CA ASN A 226 -9.73 -12.40 -20.82
C ASN A 226 -10.30 -12.51 -19.37
N LYS A 227 -9.59 -11.93 -18.38
CA LYS A 227 -9.86 -12.01 -16.93
C LYS A 227 -9.69 -13.39 -16.26
N ARG A 228 -9.26 -14.42 -17.00
CA ARG A 228 -8.85 -15.74 -16.51
C ARG A 228 -7.35 -15.80 -16.24
N TYR A 229 -6.91 -15.06 -15.23
CA TYR A 229 -5.49 -14.93 -14.91
C TYR A 229 -4.82 -16.25 -14.46
N ASP A 230 -5.60 -17.26 -14.08
CA ASP A 230 -5.14 -18.64 -13.84
C ASP A 230 -4.52 -19.29 -15.07
N GLN A 231 -4.96 -18.91 -16.28
CA GLN A 231 -4.41 -19.46 -17.52
C GLN A 231 -2.93 -19.14 -17.68
N LEU A 232 -2.44 -18.07 -17.06
CA LEU A 232 -1.03 -17.71 -17.05
C LEU A 232 -0.16 -18.88 -16.55
N LEU A 233 -0.58 -19.60 -15.51
CA LEU A 233 0.20 -20.70 -14.92
C LEU A 233 0.23 -21.95 -15.80
N HIS A 234 -0.73 -22.09 -16.71
CA HIS A 234 -0.82 -23.22 -17.63
C HIS A 234 -0.13 -22.93 -18.96
N GLU A 235 -0.14 -21.67 -19.37
CA GLU A 235 0.44 -21.25 -20.62
C GLU A 235 1.96 -21.14 -20.50
N LEU A 236 2.50 -20.62 -19.40
CA LEU A 236 3.93 -20.31 -19.34
C LEU A 236 4.82 -21.55 -19.22
N GLN A 237 5.94 -21.51 -19.94
CA GLN A 237 7.06 -22.43 -19.77
C GLN A 237 8.12 -21.80 -18.88
N SER A 238 9.04 -22.61 -18.36
CA SER A 238 10.20 -22.11 -17.61
C SER A 238 10.96 -21.04 -18.39
N ASP A 239 11.46 -20.06 -17.64
CA ASP A 239 12.30 -18.97 -18.16
C ASP A 239 11.67 -18.11 -19.28
N THR A 240 10.33 -17.98 -19.29
CA THR A 240 9.63 -17.11 -20.24
C THR A 240 9.77 -15.64 -19.85
N SER A 241 10.08 -14.75 -20.80
CA SER A 241 10.03 -13.30 -20.61
C SER A 241 8.65 -12.77 -20.98
N LEU A 242 8.07 -11.93 -20.13
CA LEU A 242 6.73 -11.37 -20.31
C LEU A 242 6.75 -9.87 -20.55
N ILE A 243 5.85 -9.42 -21.43
CA ILE A 243 5.63 -8.02 -21.76
C ILE A 243 4.17 -7.67 -21.52
N LEU A 244 3.92 -6.66 -20.69
CA LEU A 244 2.58 -6.14 -20.37
C LEU A 244 2.48 -4.66 -20.70
N GLN A 245 1.32 -4.25 -21.23
CA GLN A 245 1.02 -2.85 -21.54
C GLN A 245 1.03 -1.95 -20.32
N ASP A 246 0.34 -2.37 -19.26
CA ASP A 246 0.16 -1.58 -18.05
C ASP A 246 0.58 -2.39 -16.83
N PHE A 247 0.70 -1.70 -15.69
CA PHE A 247 0.85 -2.38 -14.41
C PHE A 247 -0.35 -3.33 -14.16
N PRO A 248 -0.10 -4.55 -13.68
CA PRO A 248 -1.14 -5.56 -13.57
C PRO A 248 -2.11 -5.21 -12.44
N SER A 249 -3.39 -5.57 -12.62
CA SER A 249 -4.35 -5.56 -11.52
C SER A 249 -3.87 -6.43 -10.36
N GLN A 250 -4.34 -6.19 -9.13
CA GLN A 250 -3.95 -6.97 -7.95
C GLN A 250 -4.07 -8.49 -8.17
N ARG A 251 -5.12 -8.91 -8.90
CA ARG A 251 -5.35 -10.31 -9.21
C ARG A 251 -4.32 -10.85 -10.20
N LEU A 252 -4.06 -10.16 -11.31
CA LEU A 252 -3.02 -10.55 -12.27
C LEU A 252 -1.62 -10.54 -11.64
N ALA A 253 -1.31 -9.54 -10.80
CA ALA A 253 -0.06 -9.46 -10.05
C ALA A 253 0.16 -10.72 -9.19
N SER A 254 -0.89 -11.20 -8.52
CA SER A 254 -0.81 -12.42 -7.69
C SER A 254 -0.42 -13.66 -8.53
N TYR A 255 -0.98 -13.80 -9.73
CA TYR A 255 -0.61 -14.91 -10.63
C TYR A 255 0.79 -14.75 -11.23
N LEU A 256 1.21 -13.52 -11.56
CA LEU A 256 2.58 -13.24 -12.02
C LEU A 256 3.62 -13.59 -10.94
N ILE A 257 3.33 -13.32 -9.67
CA ILE A 257 4.20 -13.70 -8.55
C ILE A 257 4.31 -15.22 -8.44
N VAL A 258 3.17 -15.92 -8.44
CA VAL A 258 3.15 -17.39 -8.39
C VAL A 258 3.92 -17.98 -9.58
N ALA A 259 3.71 -17.46 -10.80
CA ALA A 259 4.44 -17.90 -11.99
C ALA A 259 5.96 -17.68 -11.85
N ALA A 260 6.38 -16.52 -11.33
CA ALA A 260 7.78 -16.24 -11.08
C ALA A 260 8.38 -17.17 -10.02
N ASP A 261 7.64 -17.51 -8.96
CA ASP A 261 8.10 -18.43 -7.91
C ASP A 261 8.20 -19.89 -8.37
N LEU A 262 7.35 -20.27 -9.33
CA LEU A 262 7.46 -21.54 -10.04
C LEU A 262 8.59 -21.56 -11.09
N GLY A 263 9.33 -20.46 -11.26
CA GLY A 263 10.41 -20.36 -12.25
C GLY A 263 9.92 -20.26 -13.70
N LEU A 264 8.65 -19.89 -13.92
CA LEU A 264 8.06 -19.72 -15.25
C LEU A 264 8.42 -18.37 -15.88
N ILE A 265 8.79 -17.39 -15.06
CA ILE A 265 9.12 -16.04 -15.53
C ILE A 265 10.60 -15.76 -15.30
N LYS A 266 11.31 -15.48 -16.38
CA LYS A 266 12.70 -15.00 -16.37
C LYS A 266 12.77 -13.50 -16.15
N ASP A 267 12.03 -12.76 -16.99
CA ASP A 267 11.98 -11.30 -16.98
C ASP A 267 10.53 -10.83 -17.16
N LEU A 268 10.18 -9.69 -16.56
CA LEU A 268 8.87 -9.07 -16.65
C LEU A 268 9.05 -7.59 -16.97
N THR A 269 8.50 -7.16 -18.11
CA THR A 269 8.71 -5.84 -18.69
C THR A 269 7.40 -5.07 -18.88
N PHE A 270 7.42 -3.78 -18.54
CA PHE A 270 6.29 -2.86 -18.60
C PHE A 270 6.61 -1.66 -19.50
N ARG A 271 5.56 -1.03 -20.05
CA ARG A 271 5.64 0.31 -20.66
C ARG A 271 5.01 1.37 -19.78
#